data_AF-A0A060SRM5-F1
#
_entry.id   AF-A0A060SRM5-F1
#
_cell.length_a   1.000
_cell.length_b   1.000
_cell.length_c   1.000
_cell.angle_alpha   90.00
_cell.angle_beta   90.00
_cell.angle_gamma   90.00
#
_symmetry.space_group_name_H-M   'P 1'
#
loop_
_entity.id
_entity.type
_entity.pdbx_description
1 polymer ?
#
loop_
_entity_poly.entity_id
_entity_poly.type
_entity_poly.pdbx_seq_one_letter_code
_entity_poly.pdbx_strand_id
1 'polypeptide(L)'
;MCSFTHVRHRSSHCPEYVSADPWKVLVAVTLLNKTPGSKSIPVFFDLIQRWPTPAALAQAPLSLLREMLKDLGLGEVRSVRLIALSQTYLEHPPAPERLHASRGKMALPSAKGDGVVHVPYPPTPISHLPGCGPYALDSYRIFCSSGHEWKAVRPRDKELVKYLRWKWAVEEHRQWDPLRGPGDSIHLEYILNMTAVLAAAPILH
;
A
#
# COMPACT_ATOMS: atom_id res chain seq x y z
N MET A 1 10.64 1.26 4.84
CA MET A 1 9.30 1.62 5.36
C MET A 1 8.94 3.03 4.94
N CYS A 2 7.91 3.19 4.11
CA CYS A 2 7.45 4.53 3.74
C CYS A 2 6.97 5.28 4.97
N SER A 3 7.67 6.34 5.35
CA SER A 3 7.25 7.31 6.36
C SER A 3 6.11 8.19 5.83
N PHE A 4 5.02 7.59 5.37
CA PHE A 4 3.76 8.30 5.11
C PHE A 4 2.84 8.35 6.33
N THR A 5 3.26 7.75 7.45
CA THR A 5 2.42 7.62 8.66
C THR A 5 2.89 8.43 9.86
N HIS A 6 4.09 9.03 9.88
CA HIS A 6 4.56 9.72 11.09
C HIS A 6 5.48 10.91 10.80
N VAL A 7 4.91 12.12 10.75
CA VAL A 7 5.62 13.35 11.17
C VAL A 7 5.00 13.73 12.51
N ARG A 8 5.74 13.51 13.59
CA ARG A 8 5.32 13.95 14.94
C ARG A 8 5.55 15.45 15.05
N HIS A 9 4.48 16.24 15.15
CA HIS A 9 4.46 17.33 16.13
C HIS A 9 3.03 17.61 16.61
N ARG A 10 2.89 17.79 17.92
CA ARG A 10 1.64 18.07 18.63
C ARG A 10 0.98 19.34 18.09
N SER A 11 -0.25 19.21 17.60
CA SER A 11 -1.38 20.14 17.81
C SER A 11 -2.61 19.55 17.12
N SER A 12 -3.72 19.51 17.83
CA SER A 12 -5.00 18.96 17.42
C SER A 12 -5.52 19.63 16.14
N HIS A 13 -5.91 18.84 15.14
CA HIS A 13 -6.28 19.18 13.73
C HIS A 13 -5.11 19.23 12.72
N CYS A 14 -4.65 18.06 12.24
CA CYS A 14 -3.83 17.92 11.02
C CYS A 14 -4.69 17.33 9.87
N PRO A 15 -4.95 18.07 8.78
CA PRO A 15 -5.73 17.57 7.63
C PRO A 15 -5.05 16.53 6.71
N GLU A 16 -3.81 16.09 6.95
CA GLU A 16 -2.96 15.56 5.87
C GLU A 16 -2.25 14.22 6.16
N TYR A 17 -3.01 13.15 6.42
CA TYR A 17 -2.44 11.80 6.32
C TYR A 17 -2.75 11.22 4.93
N VAL A 18 -1.73 10.80 4.19
CA VAL A 18 -1.91 10.12 2.89
C VAL A 18 -2.85 8.92 3.04
N SER A 19 -2.79 8.19 4.16
CA SER A 19 -3.69 7.07 4.46
C SER A 19 -5.16 7.45 4.61
N ALA A 20 -5.48 8.72 4.91
CA ALA A 20 -6.85 9.20 5.02
C ALA A 20 -7.50 9.48 3.65
N ASP A 21 -6.71 9.48 2.56
CA ASP A 21 -7.18 9.67 1.19
C ASP A 21 -6.84 8.43 0.35
N PRO A 22 -7.82 7.54 0.12
CA PRO A 22 -7.58 6.30 -0.60
C PRO A 22 -7.06 6.51 -2.03
N TRP A 23 -7.42 7.61 -2.69
CA TRP A 23 -6.90 7.91 -4.02
C TRP A 23 -5.39 8.24 -3.96
N LYS A 24 -4.96 9.07 -3.00
CA LYS A 24 -3.53 9.36 -2.79
C LYS A 24 -2.73 8.11 -2.43
N VAL A 25 -3.28 7.20 -1.62
CA VAL A 25 -2.65 5.90 -1.34
C VAL A 25 -2.43 5.12 -2.65
N LEU A 26 -3.43 5.06 -3.53
CA LEU A 26 -3.34 4.33 -4.79
C LEU A 26 -2.35 4.97 -5.76
N VAL A 27 -2.25 6.30 -5.79
CA VAL A 27 -1.21 7.02 -6.54
C VAL A 27 0.18 6.64 -6.01
N ALA A 28 0.40 6.71 -4.70
CA ALA A 28 1.68 6.34 -4.08
C ALA A 28 2.07 4.88 -4.38
N VAL A 29 1.12 3.96 -4.22
CA VAL A 29 1.34 2.52 -4.50
C VAL A 29 1.69 2.29 -5.97
N THR A 30 1.05 3.03 -6.89
CA THR A 30 1.37 2.94 -8.32
C THR A 30 2.82 3.35 -8.60
N LEU A 31 3.33 4.38 -7.92
CA LEU A 31 4.71 4.85 -8.05
C LEU A 31 5.74 3.94 -7.37
N LEU A 32 5.36 3.26 -6.28
CA LEU A 32 6.23 2.34 -5.55
C LEU A 32 6.38 0.97 -6.23
N ASN A 33 5.51 0.65 -7.18
CA ASN A 33 5.51 -0.65 -7.82
C ASN A 33 6.77 -0.85 -8.68
N LYS A 34 7.71 -1.68 -8.18
CA LYS A 34 9.05 -1.91 -8.76
C LYS A 34 9.96 -0.68 -8.80
N THR A 35 9.75 0.29 -7.91
CA THR A 35 10.67 1.43 -7.75
C THR A 35 10.95 1.69 -6.27
N PRO A 36 12.23 1.94 -5.89
CA PRO A 36 12.57 2.25 -4.50
C PRO A 36 11.86 3.50 -4.00
N GLY A 37 11.41 3.46 -2.74
CA GLY A 37 10.75 4.60 -2.10
C GLY A 37 11.62 5.87 -2.08
N SER A 38 12.95 5.74 -1.98
CA SER A 38 13.87 6.89 -2.05
C SER A 38 13.76 7.69 -3.36
N LYS A 39 13.33 7.05 -4.46
CA LYS A 39 13.06 7.72 -5.73
C LYS A 39 11.59 8.11 -5.88
N SER A 40 10.66 7.23 -5.49
CA SER A 40 9.23 7.46 -5.70
C SER A 40 8.62 8.50 -4.75
N ILE A 41 9.15 8.65 -3.53
CA ILE A 41 8.57 9.56 -2.52
C ILE A 41 8.68 11.03 -2.92
N PRO A 42 9.85 11.57 -3.35
CA PRO A 42 9.92 12.96 -3.82
C PRO A 42 8.96 13.22 -4.99
N VAL A 43 8.96 12.33 -5.99
CA VAL A 43 8.08 12.46 -7.17
C VAL A 43 6.60 12.39 -6.80
N PHE A 44 6.23 11.59 -5.79
CA PHE A 44 4.86 11.57 -5.28
C PHE A 44 4.43 12.95 -4.75
N PHE A 45 5.28 13.61 -3.96
CA PHE A 45 4.96 14.93 -3.42
C PHE A 45 4.86 15.99 -4.54
N ASP A 46 5.79 15.97 -5.50
CA ASP A 46 5.73 16.87 -6.67
C ASP A 46 4.44 16.67 -7.47
N LEU A 47 4.04 15.40 -7.66
CA LEU A 47 2.82 15.04 -8.36
C LEU A 47 1.58 15.53 -7.62
N ILE A 48 1.46 15.28 -6.31
CA ILE A 48 0.30 15.71 -5.51
C ILE A 48 0.25 17.23 -5.36
N GLN A 49 1.40 17.91 -5.31
CA GLN A 49 1.45 19.37 -5.34
C GLN A 49 0.90 19.92 -6.65
N ARG A 50 1.22 19.28 -7.79
CA ARG A 50 0.78 19.73 -9.12
C ARG A 50 -0.65 19.33 -9.45
N TRP A 51 -1.06 18.13 -9.06
CA TRP A 51 -2.39 17.56 -9.30
C TRP A 51 -2.95 16.98 -7.98
N PRO A 52 -3.52 17.83 -7.11
CA PRO A 52 -3.86 17.44 -5.73
C PRO A 52 -5.10 16.57 -5.59
N THR A 53 -5.89 16.40 -6.67
CA THR A 53 -7.17 15.68 -6.67
C THR A 53 -7.26 14.70 -7.83
N PRO A 54 -8.12 13.67 -7.73
CA PRO A 54 -8.38 12.77 -8.86
C PRO A 54 -8.84 13.52 -10.11
N ALA A 55 -9.66 14.57 -9.97
CA ALA A 55 -10.10 15.40 -11.09
C ALA A 55 -8.94 16.10 -11.80
N ALA A 56 -7.98 16.66 -11.03
CA ALA A 56 -6.82 17.32 -11.60
C ALA A 56 -5.90 16.32 -12.34
N LEU A 57 -5.62 15.16 -11.73
CA LEU A 57 -4.74 14.16 -12.35
C LEU A 57 -5.39 13.45 -13.54
N ALA A 58 -6.72 13.25 -13.51
CA ALA A 58 -7.49 12.69 -14.62
C ALA A 58 -7.41 13.52 -15.92
N GLN A 59 -7.16 14.83 -15.79
CA GLN A 59 -7.01 15.77 -16.90
C GLN A 59 -5.56 16.22 -17.12
N ALA A 60 -4.60 15.59 -16.44
CA ALA A 60 -3.19 15.93 -16.59
C ALA A 60 -2.72 15.70 -18.04
N PRO A 61 -1.98 16.64 -18.65
CA PRO A 61 -1.36 16.41 -19.94
C PRO A 61 -0.40 15.22 -19.85
N LEU A 62 -0.68 14.17 -20.63
CA LEU A 62 0.06 12.92 -20.58
C LEU A 62 1.56 13.11 -20.82
N SER A 63 1.95 14.04 -21.69
CA SER A 63 3.36 14.40 -21.94
C SER A 63 4.06 14.95 -20.71
N LEU A 64 3.42 15.84 -19.94
CA LEU A 64 4.00 16.42 -18.73
C LEU A 64 4.12 15.39 -17.61
N LEU A 65 3.13 14.51 -17.47
CA LEU A 65 3.19 13.43 -16.49
C LEU A 65 4.29 12.43 -16.84
N ARG A 66 4.44 12.06 -18.12
CA ARG A 66 5.53 11.19 -18.58
C ARG A 66 6.90 11.77 -18.28
N GLU A 67 7.09 13.05 -18.57
CA GLU A 67 8.34 13.75 -18.30
C GLU A 67 8.67 13.75 -16.80
N MET A 68 7.67 13.99 -15.94
CA MET A 68 7.83 13.92 -14.49
C MET A 68 8.21 12.52 -13.98
N LEU A 69 7.70 11.47 -14.62
CA LEU A 69 7.90 10.07 -14.18
C LEU A 69 9.06 9.36 -14.88
N LYS A 70 9.79 10.03 -15.80
CA LYS A 70 10.77 9.39 -16.69
C LYS A 70 11.87 8.64 -15.93
N ASP A 71 12.36 9.20 -14.82
CA ASP A 71 13.50 8.66 -14.06
C ASP A 71 13.11 7.53 -13.09
N LEU A 72 11.81 7.25 -12.93
CA LEU A 72 11.32 6.15 -12.09
C LEU A 72 11.29 4.80 -12.83
N GLY A 73 11.50 4.80 -14.16
CA GLY A 73 11.28 3.65 -15.03
C GLY A 73 9.79 3.41 -15.30
N LEU A 74 9.46 2.72 -16.41
CA LEU A 74 8.07 2.46 -16.83
C LEU A 74 7.19 3.72 -16.95
N GLY A 75 7.79 4.90 -17.15
CA GLY A 75 7.11 6.20 -17.11
C GLY A 75 5.92 6.28 -18.06
N GLU A 76 6.05 5.72 -19.27
CA GLU A 76 4.99 5.62 -20.27
C GLU A 76 3.73 4.92 -19.72
N VAL A 77 3.91 3.67 -19.26
CA VAL A 77 2.82 2.83 -18.75
C VAL A 77 2.24 3.42 -17.46
N ARG A 78 3.09 3.94 -16.56
CA ARG A 78 2.65 4.52 -15.29
C ARG A 78 1.83 5.78 -15.49
N SER A 79 2.25 6.67 -16.40
CA SER A 79 1.53 7.92 -16.66
C SER A 79 0.12 7.65 -17.18
N VAL A 80 0.01 6.76 -18.17
CA VAL A 80 -1.30 6.32 -18.70
C VAL A 80 -2.14 5.70 -17.59
N ARG A 81 -1.55 4.82 -16.76
CA ARG A 81 -2.25 4.16 -15.66
C ARG A 81 -2.74 5.15 -14.60
N LEU A 82 -1.97 6.17 -14.24
CA LEU A 82 -2.36 7.17 -13.23
C LEU A 82 -3.53 8.03 -13.68
N ILE A 83 -3.55 8.43 -14.95
CA ILE A 83 -4.68 9.15 -15.56
C ILE A 83 -5.91 8.24 -15.57
N ALA A 84 -5.80 7.02 -16.10
CA ALA A 84 -6.90 6.06 -16.19
C ALA A 84 -7.46 5.67 -14.81
N LEU A 85 -6.57 5.48 -13.82
CA LEU A 85 -6.92 5.26 -12.42
C LEU A 85 -7.78 6.41 -11.90
N SER A 86 -7.34 7.65 -12.12
CA SER A 86 -8.03 8.85 -11.60
C SER A 86 -9.37 9.09 -12.29
N GLN A 87 -9.45 8.85 -13.61
CA GLN A 87 -10.71 8.89 -14.36
C GLN A 87 -11.71 7.85 -13.83
N THR A 88 -11.29 6.59 -13.72
CA THR A 88 -12.16 5.51 -13.22
C THR A 88 -12.56 5.73 -11.76
N TYR A 89 -11.67 6.31 -10.94
CA TYR A 89 -11.96 6.65 -9.55
C TYR A 89 -13.09 7.69 -9.44
N LEU A 90 -13.17 8.64 -10.36
CA LEU A 90 -14.25 9.64 -10.39
C LEU A 90 -15.57 9.04 -10.87
N GLU A 91 -15.53 8.22 -11.91
CA GLU A 91 -16.71 7.59 -12.49
C GLU A 91 -17.31 6.52 -11.56
N HIS A 92 -16.44 5.74 -10.92
CA HIS A 92 -16.79 4.58 -10.11
C HIS A 92 -16.02 4.63 -8.77
N PRO A 93 -16.34 5.59 -7.88
CA PRO A 93 -15.62 5.75 -6.63
C PRO A 93 -15.73 4.49 -5.75
N PRO A 94 -14.61 4.07 -5.11
CA PRO A 94 -14.63 2.94 -4.18
C PRO A 94 -15.59 3.19 -3.02
N ALA A 95 -16.39 2.19 -2.70
CA ALA A 95 -17.32 2.25 -1.58
C ALA A 95 -17.23 0.93 -0.77
N PRO A 96 -17.14 0.98 0.58
CA PRO A 96 -16.98 -0.22 1.41
C PRO A 96 -18.02 -1.32 1.16
N GLU A 97 -19.25 -0.93 0.82
CA GLU A 97 -20.39 -1.80 0.53
C GLU A 97 -20.40 -2.36 -0.90
N ARG A 98 -19.59 -1.80 -1.81
CA ARG A 98 -19.53 -2.21 -3.22
C ARG A 98 -18.23 -2.93 -3.51
N LEU A 99 -18.29 -4.25 -3.48
CA LEU A 99 -17.11 -5.10 -3.71
C LEU A 99 -17.05 -5.55 -5.17
N HIS A 100 -15.83 -5.54 -5.73
CA HIS A 100 -15.55 -6.00 -7.08
C HIS A 100 -14.66 -7.24 -7.04
N ALA A 101 -14.89 -8.19 -7.96
CA ALA A 101 -14.09 -9.40 -8.04
C ALA A 101 -12.60 -9.08 -8.26
N SER A 102 -11.75 -9.59 -7.39
CA SER A 102 -10.30 -9.36 -7.46
C SER A 102 -9.63 -10.30 -8.43
N ARG A 103 -8.65 -9.77 -9.16
CA ARG A 103 -7.74 -10.60 -9.97
C ARG A 103 -6.59 -11.10 -9.11
N GLY A 104 -6.25 -12.37 -9.24
CA GLY A 104 -5.10 -12.99 -8.57
C GLY A 104 -5.47 -13.91 -7.43
N LYS A 105 -4.44 -14.45 -6.77
CA LYS A 105 -4.57 -15.44 -5.69
C LYS A 105 -3.80 -14.99 -4.47
N MET A 106 -4.34 -15.24 -3.28
CA MET A 106 -3.61 -15.13 -2.02
C MET A 106 -3.01 -16.48 -1.61
N ALA A 107 -2.08 -16.46 -0.66
CA ALA A 107 -1.44 -17.64 -0.10
C ALA A 107 -1.96 -17.83 1.33
N LEU A 108 -2.47 -19.02 1.64
CA LEU A 108 -2.93 -19.40 2.98
C LEU A 108 -2.26 -20.70 3.44
N PRO A 109 -2.10 -20.91 4.76
CA PRO A 109 -1.64 -22.18 5.29
C PRO A 109 -2.52 -23.35 4.84
N SER A 110 -1.92 -24.47 4.48
CA SER A 110 -2.64 -25.72 4.24
C SER A 110 -3.26 -26.26 5.53
N ALA A 111 -4.54 -26.62 5.50
CA ALA A 111 -5.20 -27.30 6.62
C ALA A 111 -4.58 -28.68 6.94
N LYS A 112 -3.82 -29.26 6.01
CA LYS A 112 -3.19 -30.58 6.14
C LYS A 112 -1.76 -30.54 6.73
N GLY A 113 -1.32 -29.40 7.24
CA GLY A 113 -0.05 -29.27 7.98
C GLY A 113 1.15 -28.89 7.14
N ASP A 114 1.22 -29.33 5.88
CA ASP A 114 2.36 -29.02 4.99
C ASP A 114 1.96 -28.16 3.78
N GLY A 115 2.65 -27.03 3.63
CA GLY A 115 2.60 -26.16 2.45
C GLY A 115 1.58 -25.01 2.49
N VAL A 116 1.47 -24.33 1.35
CA VAL A 116 0.62 -23.16 1.12
C VAL A 116 -0.41 -23.49 0.05
N VAL A 117 -1.68 -23.15 0.31
CA VAL A 117 -2.75 -23.23 -0.69
C VAL A 117 -2.98 -21.85 -1.29
N HIS A 118 -3.13 -21.83 -2.62
CA HIS A 118 -3.48 -20.61 -3.34
C HIS A 118 -4.98 -20.50 -3.54
N VAL A 119 -5.61 -19.58 -2.81
CA VAL A 119 -7.05 -19.29 -2.93
C VAL A 119 -7.27 -17.98 -3.69
N PRO A 120 -8.42 -17.78 -4.35
CA PRO A 120 -8.77 -16.50 -4.97
C PRO A 120 -8.61 -15.34 -3.99
N TYR A 121 -8.10 -14.20 -4.47
CA TYR A 121 -8.00 -13.01 -3.64
C TYR A 121 -9.43 -12.48 -3.34
N PRO A 122 -9.75 -12.08 -2.10
CA PRO A 122 -11.10 -11.62 -1.74
C PRO A 122 -11.51 -10.38 -2.55
N PRO A 123 -12.79 -10.21 -2.87
CA PRO A 123 -13.25 -9.01 -3.57
C PRO A 123 -13.03 -7.76 -2.70
N THR A 124 -12.73 -6.62 -3.33
CA THR A 124 -12.45 -5.36 -2.62
C THR A 124 -13.16 -4.17 -3.26
N PRO A 125 -13.31 -3.04 -2.55
CA PRO A 125 -13.87 -1.80 -3.13
C PRO A 125 -13.08 -1.20 -4.28
N ILE A 126 -11.82 -1.62 -4.49
CA ILE A 126 -10.92 -1.03 -5.49
C ILE A 126 -10.53 -2.00 -6.61
N SER A 127 -11.07 -3.22 -6.61
CA SER A 127 -10.61 -4.27 -7.54
C SER A 127 -10.95 -3.98 -9.01
N HIS A 128 -11.92 -3.11 -9.29
CA HIS A 128 -12.25 -2.64 -10.63
C HIS A 128 -11.30 -1.55 -11.15
N LEU A 129 -10.53 -0.90 -10.27
CA LEU A 129 -9.70 0.23 -10.65
C LEU A 129 -8.48 -0.20 -11.49
N PRO A 130 -8.16 0.54 -12.57
CA PRO A 130 -7.01 0.24 -13.42
C PRO A 130 -5.71 0.16 -12.64
N GLY A 131 -5.07 -1.00 -12.71
CA GLY A 131 -3.76 -1.22 -12.10
C GLY A 131 -3.72 -1.60 -10.63
N CYS A 132 -4.88 -1.82 -10.02
CA CYS A 132 -4.96 -2.38 -8.68
C CYS A 132 -4.68 -3.90 -8.71
N GLY A 133 -3.40 -4.26 -8.64
CA GLY A 133 -2.95 -5.64 -8.37
C GLY A 133 -2.83 -5.94 -6.87
N PRO A 134 -2.40 -7.16 -6.47
CA PRO A 134 -2.38 -7.59 -5.07
C PRO A 134 -1.71 -6.61 -4.09
N TYR A 135 -0.60 -5.97 -4.50
CA TYR A 135 0.06 -4.95 -3.68
C TYR A 135 -0.83 -3.73 -3.37
N ALA A 136 -1.60 -3.25 -4.35
CA ALA A 136 -2.56 -2.16 -4.15
C ALA A 136 -3.75 -2.59 -3.31
N LEU A 137 -4.27 -3.81 -3.55
CA LEU A 137 -5.37 -4.38 -2.77
C LEU A 137 -4.99 -4.52 -1.29
N ASP A 138 -3.82 -5.09 -1.00
CA ASP A 138 -3.31 -5.21 0.37
C ASP A 138 -3.09 -3.83 1.00
N SER A 139 -2.48 -2.89 0.27
CA SER A 139 -2.24 -1.53 0.78
C SER A 139 -3.56 -0.82 1.15
N TYR A 140 -4.57 -0.88 0.29
CA TYR A 140 -5.88 -0.30 0.58
C TYR A 140 -6.55 -0.96 1.80
N ARG A 141 -6.48 -2.29 1.91
CA ARG A 141 -7.02 -3.04 3.04
C ARG A 141 -6.32 -2.72 4.36
N ILE A 142 -5.03 -2.39 4.30
CA ILE A 142 -4.25 -2.02 5.49
C ILE A 142 -4.50 -0.56 5.90
N PHE A 143 -4.51 0.38 4.95
CA PHE A 143 -4.46 1.81 5.25
C PHE A 143 -5.80 2.54 5.12
N CYS A 144 -6.73 2.04 4.31
CA CYS A 144 -7.93 2.77 3.91
C CYS A 144 -9.24 2.09 4.34
N SER A 145 -9.18 0.80 4.73
CA SER A 145 -10.35 0.05 5.17
C SER A 145 -10.62 0.23 6.67
N SER A 146 -11.68 -0.41 7.17
CA SER A 146 -12.05 -0.36 8.58
C SER A 146 -10.88 -0.73 9.51
N GLY A 147 -10.91 -0.22 10.75
CA GLY A 147 -9.81 -0.34 11.71
C GLY A 147 -9.40 -1.77 12.10
N HIS A 148 -10.13 -2.79 11.67
CA HIS A 148 -9.81 -4.20 11.92
C HIS A 148 -9.38 -4.98 10.65
N GLU A 149 -9.61 -4.43 9.45
CA GLU A 149 -9.36 -5.14 8.19
C GLU A 149 -7.89 -5.55 8.04
N TRP A 150 -6.97 -4.66 8.45
CA TRP A 150 -5.53 -4.89 8.40
C TRP A 150 -5.09 -6.17 9.15
N LYS A 151 -5.86 -6.62 10.15
CA LYS A 151 -5.56 -7.85 10.92
C LYS A 151 -5.73 -9.12 10.08
N ALA A 152 -6.60 -9.09 9.07
CA ALA A 152 -6.88 -10.20 8.16
C ALA A 152 -5.95 -10.22 6.93
N VAL A 153 -5.20 -9.14 6.67
CA VAL A 153 -4.34 -9.04 5.47
C VAL A 153 -3.10 -9.93 5.62
N ARG A 154 -2.73 -10.63 4.53
CA ARG A 154 -1.55 -11.50 4.43
C ARG A 154 -0.79 -11.16 3.14
N PRO A 155 -0.04 -10.04 3.14
CA PRO A 155 0.61 -9.54 1.94
C PRO A 155 1.85 -10.36 1.60
N ARG A 156 2.17 -10.42 0.31
CA ARG A 156 3.47 -10.97 -0.17
C ARG A 156 4.55 -9.90 -0.30
N ASP A 157 4.16 -8.63 -0.34
CA ASP A 157 5.11 -7.54 -0.47
C ASP A 157 5.97 -7.41 0.80
N LYS A 158 7.28 -7.37 0.62
CA LYS A 158 8.24 -7.39 1.73
C LYS A 158 8.12 -6.16 2.64
N GLU A 159 7.76 -5.00 2.11
CA GLU A 159 7.64 -3.79 2.90
C GLU A 159 6.31 -3.77 3.67
N LEU A 160 5.22 -4.26 3.08
CA LEU A 160 3.96 -4.48 3.82
C LEU A 160 4.10 -5.54 4.91
N VAL A 161 4.87 -6.61 4.67
CA VAL A 161 5.17 -7.62 5.69
C VAL A 161 5.93 -7.01 6.87
N LYS A 162 6.97 -6.20 6.60
CA LYS A 162 7.68 -5.47 7.67
C LYS A 162 6.75 -4.53 8.44
N TYR A 163 5.87 -3.80 7.73
CA TYR A 163 4.89 -2.90 8.33
C TYR A 163 3.91 -3.63 9.24
N LEU A 164 3.33 -4.73 8.80
CA LEU A 164 2.39 -5.49 9.62
C LEU A 164 3.07 -6.13 10.84
N ARG A 165 4.31 -6.64 10.71
CA ARG A 165 5.08 -7.11 11.88
C ARG A 165 5.21 -6.03 12.95
N TRP A 166 5.61 -4.83 12.53
CA TRP A 166 5.71 -3.68 13.42
C TRP A 166 4.36 -3.29 14.02
N LYS A 167 3.31 -3.18 13.20
CA LYS A 167 1.99 -2.75 13.65
C LYS A 167 1.39 -3.74 14.67
N TRP A 168 1.49 -5.05 14.43
CA TRP A 168 1.07 -6.07 15.39
C TRP A 168 1.85 -6.02 16.70
N ALA A 169 3.16 -5.80 16.64
CA ALA A 169 3.98 -5.66 17.84
C ALA A 169 3.61 -4.43 18.67
N VAL A 170 3.34 -3.30 18.01
CA VAL A 170 3.07 -2.02 18.68
C VAL A 170 1.62 -1.89 19.16
N GLU A 171 0.64 -2.33 18.36
CA GLU A 171 -0.78 -2.12 18.67
C GLU A 171 -1.41 -3.28 19.44
N GLU A 172 -0.93 -4.51 19.22
CA GLU A 172 -1.55 -5.72 19.79
C GLU A 172 -0.60 -6.46 20.73
N HIS A 173 0.65 -6.01 20.87
CA HIS A 173 1.70 -6.67 21.67
C HIS A 173 1.93 -8.14 21.31
N ARG A 174 1.72 -8.50 20.04
CA ARG A 174 1.86 -9.87 19.54
C ARG A 174 2.90 -9.97 18.43
N GLN A 175 3.56 -11.12 18.39
CA GLN A 175 4.34 -11.52 17.23
C GLN A 175 3.40 -11.78 16.06
N TRP A 176 3.87 -11.53 14.84
CA TRP A 176 3.09 -11.80 13.64
C TRP A 176 3.93 -12.40 12.51
N ASP A 177 3.36 -13.43 11.87
CA ASP A 177 3.92 -14.13 10.74
C ASP A 177 3.05 -13.94 9.48
N PRO A 178 3.63 -13.65 8.30
CA PRO A 178 2.87 -13.40 7.07
C PRO A 178 2.08 -14.61 6.55
N LEU A 179 2.39 -15.82 6.99
CA LEU A 179 1.63 -17.03 6.62
C LEU A 179 0.66 -17.42 7.73
N ARG A 180 1.13 -17.49 8.98
CA ARG A 180 0.36 -18.00 10.13
C ARG A 180 -0.50 -16.94 10.82
N GLY A 181 -0.17 -15.65 10.66
CA GLY A 181 -0.86 -14.56 11.34
C GLY A 181 -0.33 -14.29 12.75
N PRO A 182 -1.17 -13.80 13.67
CA PRO A 182 -0.73 -13.41 15.01
C PRO A 182 -0.39 -14.64 15.88
N GLY A 183 0.79 -14.62 16.50
CA GLY A 183 1.33 -15.67 17.35
C GLY A 183 1.36 -15.26 18.83
N ASP A 184 2.42 -15.64 19.53
CA ASP A 184 2.61 -15.36 20.95
C ASP A 184 2.77 -13.87 21.26
N SER A 185 2.82 -13.54 22.55
CA SER A 185 3.14 -12.18 23.00
C SER A 185 4.56 -11.80 22.59
N ILE A 186 4.81 -10.50 22.40
CA ILE A 186 6.17 -10.02 22.12
C ILE A 186 7.09 -10.21 23.34
N HIS A 187 8.36 -10.46 23.07
CA HIS A 187 9.44 -10.52 24.06
C HIS A 187 10.57 -9.58 23.66
N LEU A 188 11.47 -9.25 24.58
CA LEU A 188 12.55 -8.28 24.34
C LEU A 188 13.39 -8.62 23.10
N GLU A 189 13.75 -9.89 22.92
CA GLU A 189 14.52 -10.36 21.76
C GLU A 189 13.79 -10.11 20.44
N TYR A 190 12.47 -10.34 20.40
CA TYR A 190 11.65 -10.08 19.22
C TYR A 190 11.66 -8.61 18.83
N ILE A 191 11.52 -7.71 19.79
CA ILE A 191 11.53 -6.26 19.56
C ILE A 191 12.89 -5.80 19.06
N LEU A 192 13.98 -6.31 19.66
CA LEU A 192 15.34 -5.97 19.25
C LEU A 192 15.62 -6.40 17.80
N ASN A 193 15.30 -7.65 17.46
CA ASN A 193 15.47 -8.17 16.11
C ASN A 193 14.62 -7.40 15.08
N MET A 194 13.35 -7.15 15.41
CA MET A 194 12.47 -6.35 14.56
C MET A 194 13.05 -4.96 14.32
N THR A 195 13.49 -4.27 15.37
CA THR A 195 14.06 -2.91 15.25
C THR A 195 15.29 -2.91 14.36
N ALA A 196 16.17 -3.91 14.49
CA ALA A 196 17.33 -4.06 13.62
C ALA A 196 16.94 -4.26 12.13
N VAL A 197 15.94 -5.10 11.86
CA VAL A 197 15.42 -5.33 10.49
C VAL A 197 14.79 -4.06 9.89
N LEU A 198 14.16 -3.22 10.71
CA LEU A 198 13.59 -1.95 10.26
C LEU A 198 14.64 -0.86 10.04
N ALA A 199 15.71 -0.87 10.84
CA ALA A 199 16.82 0.08 10.76
C ALA A 199 17.80 -0.25 9.62
N ALA A 200 17.88 -1.52 9.20
CA ALA A 200 18.65 -1.92 8.03
C ALA A 200 18.12 -1.21 6.77
N ALA A 201 18.91 -0.27 6.24
CA ALA A 201 18.61 0.48 5.03
C ALA A 201 18.21 -0.46 3.88
N PRO A 202 17.33 -0.04 2.95
CA PRO A 202 16.97 -0.87 1.81
C PRO A 202 18.24 -1.21 1.03
N ILE A 203 18.55 -2.52 0.94
CA ILE A 203 19.65 -3.04 0.14
C ILE A 203 19.50 -2.48 -1.27
N LEU A 204 20.47 -1.66 -1.67
CA LEU A 204 20.63 -1.16 -3.02
C LEU A 204 20.96 -2.38 -3.90
N HIS A 205 19.98 -2.83 -4.69
CA HIS A 205 20.18 -3.68 -5.85
C HIS A 205 19.76 -2.89 -7.08
#